data_AF-A0A1Z5KP03-F1
#
_entry.id   AF-A0A1Z5KP03-F1
#
_cell.length_a   1.000
_cell.length_b   1.000
_cell.length_c   1.000
_cell.angle_alpha   90.00
_cell.angle_beta   90.00
_cell.angle_gamma   90.00
#
_symmetry.space_group_name_H-M   'P 1'
#
loop_
_entity.id
_entity.type
_entity.pdbx_description
1 polymer ?
#
loop_
_entity_poly.entity_id
_entity_poly.type
_entity_poly.pdbx_seq_one_letter_code
_entity_poly.pdbx_strand_id
1 'polypeptide(L)'
;MKRRPDNRLTFVQWIPEPSQKKGADSLKLLAHAKQVLSRGQDENSVANEKIMDDTGTLSIPEQYYRAWNRNEDASHLFADIIVYDDTAFPQPIQGKAALTQHLEVCRQALSFTQFVVDDVVENESKTTAMVRWHVNNKDTNQSLPFTNGISVYQMDAKKQQIVSGLDFVDSQPFKSVAFHSFAKEPQRWVPFTAWILYLYVVFLSDGILPGANALALEQRTWEEVRGLSLNFAFVSPMLHLPFSPSMHPYLEAVFNGLLAYAGLFAGFLVEDDDSKKIGKGLAYGPIVVGMQFLTSAFLLPYLAFRSRPTATQDNTPFELSFFTKAIGEAKWWGIAMTGLFGMALGWAMFGRINEVQYGVDVASRYQSFIDLLSIDRVGSSFLVDYVIFALFQGWLVEDDWKRRSSPSETNNTMVVFAKYVPFLGLASYLTFRPNLRTFDEDLADKLDKY
;
A
#
# COMPACT_ATOMS: atom_id res chain seq x y z
N MET A 1 37.46 -32.61 5.98
CA MET A 1 36.90 -31.92 4.79
C MET A 1 36.75 -32.89 3.64
N LYS A 2 35.52 -33.36 3.34
CA LYS A 2 35.23 -34.04 2.07
C LYS A 2 34.89 -32.96 1.05
N ARG A 3 35.81 -32.66 0.11
CA ARG A 3 35.50 -31.86 -1.07
C ARG A 3 34.42 -32.60 -1.86
N ARG A 4 33.30 -31.94 -2.18
CA ARG A 4 32.34 -32.49 -3.16
C ARG A 4 33.09 -32.67 -4.50
N PRO A 5 32.91 -33.80 -5.22
CA PRO A 5 33.71 -34.13 -6.41
C PRO A 5 33.43 -33.26 -7.64
N ASP A 6 32.41 -32.41 -7.58
CA ASP A 6 31.82 -31.78 -8.74
C ASP A 6 32.19 -30.30 -8.70
N ASN A 7 33.23 -29.89 -9.41
CA ASN A 7 33.63 -28.48 -9.58
C ASN A 7 32.59 -27.69 -10.41
N ARG A 8 31.32 -27.71 -10.02
CA ARG A 8 30.21 -27.02 -10.68
C ARG A 8 29.71 -25.90 -9.77
N LEU A 9 29.50 -24.72 -10.34
CA LEU A 9 28.78 -23.64 -9.67
C LEU A 9 27.31 -24.05 -9.54
N THR A 10 26.86 -24.33 -8.32
CA THR A 10 25.46 -24.72 -8.02
C THR A 10 24.58 -23.54 -7.65
N PHE A 11 25.18 -22.39 -7.33
CA PHE A 11 24.49 -21.19 -6.88
C PHE A 11 25.32 -19.95 -7.24
N VAL A 12 24.66 -18.93 -7.79
CA VAL A 12 25.24 -17.62 -8.07
C VAL A 12 24.22 -16.58 -7.63
N GLN A 13 24.62 -15.69 -6.72
CA GLN A 13 23.81 -14.55 -6.31
C GLN A 13 24.55 -13.27 -6.71
N TRP A 14 23.89 -12.45 -7.50
CA TRP A 14 24.40 -11.15 -7.93
C TRP A 14 23.59 -10.07 -7.22
N ILE A 15 24.23 -9.35 -6.30
CA ILE A 15 23.61 -8.23 -5.59
C ILE A 15 24.05 -6.97 -6.31
N PRO A 16 23.15 -6.27 -7.05
CA PRO A 16 23.51 -5.00 -7.65
C PRO A 16 23.88 -4.01 -6.55
N GLU A 17 25.08 -3.45 -6.64
CA GLU A 17 25.45 -2.27 -5.87
C GLU A 17 24.36 -1.20 -6.08
N PRO A 18 23.85 -0.54 -5.03
CA PRO A 18 22.84 0.51 -5.16
C PRO A 18 23.44 1.73 -5.90
N SER A 19 23.42 1.64 -7.23
CA SER A 19 23.68 2.65 -8.24
C SER A 19 24.58 3.83 -7.86
N GLN A 20 25.87 3.74 -8.19
CA GLN A 20 26.45 4.85 -8.95
C GLN A 20 26.05 4.73 -10.43
N LYS A 21 24.99 5.47 -10.78
CA LYS A 21 24.53 5.92 -12.11
C LYS A 21 24.35 4.90 -13.25
N LYS A 22 23.09 4.85 -13.70
CA LYS A 22 22.52 4.18 -14.88
C LYS A 22 23.24 4.50 -16.20
N GLY A 23 23.49 3.47 -17.02
CA GLY A 23 23.82 3.57 -18.44
C GLY A 23 23.07 2.50 -19.26
N ALA A 24 22.70 2.83 -20.50
CA ALA A 24 21.81 2.07 -21.39
C ALA A 24 22.31 0.67 -21.82
N ASP A 25 23.58 0.33 -21.53
CA ASP A 25 24.19 -0.93 -21.93
C ASP A 25 23.78 -2.13 -21.05
N SER A 26 23.40 -1.88 -19.79
CA SER A 26 22.94 -2.94 -18.87
C SER A 26 21.61 -3.56 -19.31
N LEU A 27 20.74 -2.76 -19.92
CA LEU A 27 19.45 -3.21 -20.44
C LEU A 27 19.59 -4.09 -21.70
N LYS A 28 20.58 -3.80 -22.56
CA LYS A 28 20.90 -4.65 -23.73
C LYS A 28 21.50 -5.99 -23.31
N LEU A 29 22.34 -5.98 -22.27
CA LEU A 29 22.93 -7.19 -21.70
C LEU A 29 21.87 -8.09 -21.05
N LEU A 30 20.92 -7.50 -20.30
CA LEU A 30 19.80 -8.22 -19.68
C LEU A 30 18.83 -8.82 -20.72
N ALA A 31 18.60 -8.12 -21.83
CA ALA A 31 17.79 -8.65 -22.93
C ALA A 31 18.44 -9.88 -23.60
N HIS A 32 19.77 -9.87 -23.78
CA HIS A 32 20.51 -11.02 -24.31
C HIS A 32 20.58 -12.19 -23.32
N ALA A 33 20.79 -11.92 -22.03
CA ALA A 33 20.86 -12.96 -21.00
C ALA A 33 19.51 -13.69 -20.80
N LYS A 34 18.38 -12.97 -20.90
CA LYS A 34 17.04 -13.55 -20.79
C LYS A 34 16.74 -14.56 -21.90
N GLN A 35 17.25 -14.32 -23.12
CA GLN A 35 17.12 -15.26 -24.24
C GLN A 35 17.87 -16.58 -24.00
N VAL A 36 19.00 -16.52 -23.29
CA VAL A 36 19.81 -17.71 -22.95
C VAL A 36 19.21 -18.49 -21.78
N LEU A 37 18.66 -17.80 -20.78
CA LEU A 37 18.06 -18.42 -19.59
C LEU A 37 16.75 -19.18 -19.88
N SER A 38 16.00 -18.79 -20.91
CA SER A 38 14.78 -19.49 -21.34
C SER A 38 15.00 -20.88 -21.98
N ARG A 39 16.25 -21.30 -22.17
CA ARG A 39 16.61 -22.59 -22.78
C ARG A 39 16.97 -23.70 -21.78
N GLY A 40 16.95 -23.45 -20.47
CA GLY A 40 17.61 -24.34 -19.49
C GLY A 40 16.84 -24.73 -18.24
N GLN A 41 15.50 -24.68 -18.21
CA GLN A 41 14.74 -25.16 -17.06
C GLN A 41 14.01 -26.47 -17.38
N ASP A 42 14.63 -27.59 -17.00
CA ASP A 42 13.93 -28.82 -16.63
C ASP A 42 13.99 -28.97 -15.10
N GLU A 43 12.84 -29.36 -14.54
CA GLU A 43 12.55 -29.50 -13.12
C GLU A 43 13.18 -30.77 -12.52
N ASN A 44 13.83 -30.63 -11.36
CA ASN A 44 13.75 -31.49 -10.16
C ASN A 44 15.04 -31.44 -9.34
N SER A 45 14.99 -30.87 -8.14
CA SER A 45 15.74 -31.40 -7.00
C SER A 45 15.20 -30.83 -5.69
N VAL A 46 14.26 -31.56 -5.08
CA VAL A 46 13.99 -31.47 -3.64
C VAL A 46 15.14 -32.22 -2.95
N ALA A 47 15.93 -31.53 -2.14
CA ALA A 47 16.99 -32.14 -1.35
C ALA A 47 16.68 -31.95 0.15
N ASN A 48 16.55 -33.09 0.82
CA ASN A 48 16.26 -33.25 2.25
C ASN A 48 17.23 -32.49 3.15
N GLU A 49 16.68 -31.81 4.15
CA GLU A 49 17.40 -31.31 5.32
C GLU A 49 17.94 -32.48 6.15
N LYS A 50 19.22 -32.41 6.48
CA LYS A 50 19.85 -33.26 7.47
C LYS A 50 20.43 -32.36 8.55
N ILE A 51 19.80 -32.38 9.71
CA ILE A 51 20.30 -31.76 10.94
C ILE A 51 21.64 -32.46 11.26
N MET A 52 22.76 -31.74 11.13
CA MET A 52 24.07 -32.21 11.56
C MET A 52 24.35 -31.70 12.97
N ASP A 53 24.34 -32.64 13.91
CA ASP A 53 25.11 -32.59 15.14
C ASP A 53 26.57 -32.87 14.76
N ASP A 54 27.48 -31.90 14.92
CA ASP A 54 28.91 -32.11 14.67
C ASP A 54 29.77 -31.46 15.77
N THR A 55 30.63 -32.30 16.34
CA THR A 55 31.55 -32.04 17.46
C THR A 55 32.83 -31.33 16.97
N GLY A 56 32.66 -30.30 16.13
CA GLY A 56 33.72 -29.41 15.65
C GLY A 56 33.81 -28.12 16.46
N THR A 57 35.01 -27.53 16.54
CA THR A 57 35.16 -26.16 17.07
C THR A 57 34.52 -25.19 16.07
N LEU A 58 33.45 -24.51 16.48
CA LEU A 58 32.75 -23.52 15.67
C LEU A 58 33.70 -22.41 15.23
N SER A 59 33.58 -21.96 13.99
CA SER A 59 34.26 -20.76 13.49
C SER A 59 33.77 -19.50 14.23
N ILE A 60 34.56 -18.42 14.20
CA ILE A 60 34.22 -17.16 14.88
C ILE A 60 32.85 -16.61 14.39
N PRO A 61 32.53 -16.60 13.08
CA PRO A 61 31.21 -16.16 12.62
C PRO A 61 30.07 -17.06 13.13
N GLU A 62 30.27 -18.39 13.16
CA GLU A 62 29.25 -19.30 13.70
C GLU A 62 29.02 -19.08 15.20
N GLN A 63 30.07 -18.77 15.95
CA GLN A 63 29.94 -18.39 17.36
C GLN A 63 29.13 -17.09 17.50
N TYR A 64 29.35 -16.11 16.62
CA TYR A 64 28.58 -14.86 16.59
C TYR A 64 27.09 -15.11 16.33
N TYR A 65 26.73 -15.83 15.25
CA TYR A 65 25.32 -16.14 14.95
C TYR A 65 24.66 -17.00 16.04
N ARG A 66 25.41 -17.90 16.66
CA ARG A 66 24.91 -18.72 17.78
C ARG A 66 24.63 -17.87 19.01
N ALA A 67 25.51 -16.94 19.37
CA ALA A 67 25.30 -16.00 20.46
C ALA A 67 24.08 -15.11 20.19
N TRP A 68 23.94 -14.60 18.96
CA TRP A 68 22.76 -13.85 18.54
C TRP A 68 21.46 -14.62 18.76
N ASN A 69 21.39 -15.85 18.23
CA ASN A 69 20.19 -16.68 18.34
C ASN A 69 19.84 -17.05 19.79
N ARG A 70 20.83 -17.15 20.66
CA ARG A 70 20.67 -17.37 22.11
C ARG A 70 20.43 -16.10 22.92
N ASN A 71 20.40 -14.94 22.26
CA ASN A 71 20.20 -13.66 22.91
C ASN A 71 21.35 -13.29 23.88
N GLU A 72 22.56 -13.74 23.57
CA GLU A 72 23.80 -13.55 24.36
C GLU A 72 24.66 -12.42 23.76
N ASP A 73 25.51 -11.81 24.60
CA ASP A 73 26.45 -10.77 24.14
C ASP A 73 27.64 -11.38 23.37
N ALA A 74 27.78 -10.99 22.11
CA ALA A 74 28.84 -11.42 21.21
C ALA A 74 29.98 -10.39 21.06
N SER A 75 29.94 -9.27 21.80
CA SER A 75 30.89 -8.16 21.66
C SER A 75 32.35 -8.57 21.83
N HIS A 76 32.61 -9.61 22.61
CA HIS A 76 33.96 -10.16 22.83
C HIS A 76 34.61 -10.72 21.57
N LEU A 77 33.81 -11.11 20.56
CA LEU A 77 34.27 -11.62 19.27
C LEU A 77 34.76 -10.50 18.33
N PHE A 78 34.56 -9.23 18.68
CA PHE A 78 34.96 -8.09 17.86
C PHE A 78 36.19 -7.38 18.45
N ALA A 79 37.10 -6.95 17.57
CA ALA A 79 38.27 -6.15 17.92
C ALA A 79 37.89 -4.74 18.36
N ASP A 80 38.73 -4.09 19.18
CA ASP A 80 38.44 -2.75 19.71
C ASP A 80 38.39 -1.69 18.60
N ILE A 81 39.25 -1.84 17.58
CA ILE A 81 39.26 -1.05 16.36
C ILE A 81 38.61 -1.89 15.25
N ILE A 82 37.33 -1.65 15.00
CA ILE A 82 36.52 -2.34 13.99
C ILE A 82 35.78 -1.33 13.11
N VAL A 83 35.64 -1.68 11.83
CA VAL A 83 34.68 -1.07 10.91
C VAL A 83 33.67 -2.13 10.50
N TYR A 84 32.40 -1.88 10.79
CA TYR A 84 31.28 -2.75 10.44
C TYR A 84 30.36 -2.00 9.48
N ASP A 85 30.25 -2.47 8.26
CA ASP A 85 29.40 -1.87 7.23
C ASP A 85 28.17 -2.75 7.02
N ASP A 86 27.02 -2.32 7.53
CA ASP A 86 25.74 -2.96 7.27
C ASP A 86 25.01 -2.15 6.21
N THR A 87 24.83 -2.75 5.03
CA THR A 87 24.19 -2.09 3.88
C THR A 87 22.72 -1.75 4.10
N ALA A 88 22.10 -2.24 5.17
CA ALA A 88 20.78 -1.78 5.61
C ALA A 88 20.82 -0.35 6.19
N PHE A 89 21.99 0.14 6.60
CA PHE A 89 22.19 1.46 7.19
C PHE A 89 23.07 2.37 6.31
N PRO A 90 22.86 3.70 6.35
CA PRO A 90 23.52 4.62 5.43
C PRO A 90 25.00 4.92 5.75
N GLN A 91 25.49 4.54 6.93
CA GLN A 91 26.85 4.85 7.40
C GLN A 91 27.46 3.63 8.11
N PRO A 92 28.73 3.28 7.82
CA PRO A 92 29.44 2.25 8.56
C PRO A 92 29.62 2.59 10.03
N ILE A 93 29.51 1.58 10.89
CA ILE A 93 29.70 1.69 12.32
C ILE A 93 31.19 1.55 12.63
N GLN A 94 31.72 2.49 13.41
CA GLN A 94 33.14 2.55 13.75
C GLN A 94 33.37 2.37 15.25
N GLY A 95 34.24 1.42 15.59
CA GLY A 95 34.65 1.14 16.96
C GLY A 95 33.72 0.18 17.69
N LYS A 96 34.30 -0.60 18.61
CA LYS A 96 33.60 -1.67 19.32
C LYS A 96 32.44 -1.19 20.18
N ALA A 97 32.57 -0.06 20.88
CA ALA A 97 31.50 0.45 21.74
C ALA A 97 30.23 0.81 20.94
N ALA A 98 30.39 1.45 19.78
CA ALA A 98 29.29 1.80 18.89
C ALA A 98 28.65 0.53 18.28
N LEU A 99 29.47 -0.44 17.88
CA LEU A 99 29.00 -1.73 17.37
C LEU A 99 28.21 -2.51 18.44
N THR A 100 28.74 -2.64 19.66
CA THR A 100 28.05 -3.30 20.77
C THR A 100 26.68 -2.67 21.05
N GLN A 101 26.61 -1.34 21.10
CA GLN A 101 25.33 -0.66 21.30
C GLN A 101 24.36 -0.91 20.13
N HIS A 102 24.85 -0.87 18.89
CA HIS A 102 24.05 -1.13 17.71
C HIS A 102 23.49 -2.56 17.71
N LEU A 103 24.34 -3.57 17.93
CA LEU A 103 23.94 -4.97 18.00
C LEU A 103 22.91 -5.19 19.11
N GLU A 104 23.05 -4.54 20.26
CA GLU A 104 22.08 -4.62 21.36
C GLU A 104 20.71 -4.06 20.98
N VAL A 105 20.67 -2.90 20.32
CA VAL A 105 19.41 -2.31 19.82
C VAL A 105 18.74 -3.23 18.80
N CYS A 106 19.50 -3.76 17.85
CA CYS A 106 18.98 -4.68 16.84
C CYS A 106 18.49 -6.00 17.47
N ARG A 107 19.21 -6.53 18.46
CA ARG A 107 18.82 -7.73 19.22
C ARG A 107 17.50 -7.55 19.96
N GLN A 108 17.27 -6.39 20.58
CA GLN A 108 16.00 -6.08 21.24
C GLN A 108 14.85 -5.94 20.24
N ALA A 109 15.07 -5.18 19.15
CA ALA A 109 14.07 -4.94 18.11
C ALA A 109 13.67 -6.21 17.35
N LEU A 110 14.61 -7.14 17.13
CA LEU A 110 14.44 -8.37 16.36
C LEU A 110 14.41 -9.63 17.24
N SER A 111 14.00 -9.49 18.51
CA SER A 111 13.99 -10.58 19.48
C SER A 111 13.15 -11.80 19.07
N PHE A 112 12.12 -11.59 18.25
CA PHE A 112 11.24 -12.62 17.66
C PHE A 112 11.86 -13.38 16.47
N THR A 113 13.10 -13.06 16.09
CA THR A 113 13.77 -13.62 14.91
C THR A 113 14.97 -14.49 15.26
N GLN A 114 15.35 -15.39 14.36
CA GLN A 114 16.58 -16.18 14.42
C GLN A 114 17.28 -16.22 13.07
N PHE A 115 18.60 -16.10 13.06
CA PHE A 115 19.41 -16.35 11.88
C PHE A 115 19.55 -17.86 11.65
N VAL A 116 19.35 -18.28 10.41
CA VAL A 116 19.69 -19.61 9.94
C VAL A 116 20.90 -19.46 9.03
N VAL A 117 22.01 -20.07 9.44
CA VAL A 117 23.25 -20.08 8.67
C VAL A 117 23.13 -21.15 7.60
N ASP A 118 23.08 -20.72 6.34
CA ASP A 118 22.93 -21.61 5.18
C ASP A 118 24.28 -22.21 4.77
N ASP A 119 25.31 -21.37 4.68
CA ASP A 119 26.66 -21.78 4.30
C ASP A 119 27.72 -20.90 4.99
N VAL A 120 28.86 -21.51 5.30
CA VAL A 120 30.06 -20.81 5.77
C VAL A 120 31.24 -21.22 4.91
N VAL A 121 31.96 -20.22 4.39
CA VAL A 121 33.22 -20.41 3.66
C VAL A 121 34.32 -19.66 4.37
N GLU A 122 35.33 -20.39 4.85
CA GLU A 122 36.51 -19.81 5.50
C GLU A 122 37.76 -20.12 4.66
N ASN A 123 38.68 -19.16 4.56
CA ASN A 123 39.96 -19.39 3.90
C ASN A 123 40.90 -20.26 4.76
N GLU A 124 41.89 -20.92 4.14
CA GLU A 124 42.81 -21.82 4.87
C GLU A 124 43.58 -21.12 6.01
N SER A 125 43.82 -19.81 5.87
CA SER A 125 44.51 -18.98 6.86
C SER A 125 43.61 -18.48 8.01
N LYS A 126 42.30 -18.74 7.97
CA LYS A 126 41.31 -18.27 8.95
C LYS A 126 41.30 -16.76 9.17
N THR A 127 41.61 -16.01 8.12
CA THR A 127 41.63 -14.54 8.12
C THR A 127 40.41 -13.93 7.43
N THR A 128 39.67 -14.73 6.66
CA THR A 128 38.47 -14.28 5.95
C THR A 128 37.43 -15.37 5.96
N ALA A 129 36.20 -14.99 6.32
CA ALA A 129 35.05 -15.85 6.25
C ALA A 129 33.89 -15.15 5.54
N MET A 130 33.10 -15.92 4.81
CA MET A 130 31.84 -15.51 4.23
C MET A 130 30.73 -16.40 4.79
N VAL A 131 29.65 -15.79 5.23
CA VAL A 131 28.48 -16.49 5.78
C VAL A 131 27.27 -16.10 4.97
N ARG A 132 26.57 -17.10 4.43
CA ARG A 132 25.25 -16.91 3.84
C ARG A 132 24.20 -17.26 4.87
N TRP A 133 23.20 -16.41 5.01
CA TRP A 133 22.15 -16.58 6.01
C TRP A 133 20.79 -16.09 5.52
N HIS A 134 19.76 -16.63 6.14
CA HIS A 134 18.41 -16.10 6.10
C HIS A 134 17.86 -15.97 7.52
N VAL A 135 16.79 -15.20 7.68
CA VAL A 135 16.17 -14.98 8.99
C VAL A 135 14.80 -15.65 9.02
N ASN A 136 14.55 -16.43 10.08
CA ASN A 136 13.25 -17.02 10.36
C ASN A 136 12.58 -16.31 11.54
N ASN A 137 11.25 -16.30 11.52
CA ASN A 137 10.47 -16.02 12.72
C ASN A 137 10.58 -17.23 13.70
N LYS A 138 10.93 -16.99 14.97
CA LYS A 138 11.16 -18.04 15.98
C LYS A 138 9.92 -18.89 16.25
N ASP A 139 8.73 -18.29 16.25
CA ASP A 139 7.48 -18.96 16.63
C ASP A 139 6.93 -19.84 15.49
N THR A 140 7.06 -19.36 14.25
CA THR A 140 6.47 -20.02 13.07
C THR A 140 7.48 -20.83 12.26
N ASN A 141 8.77 -20.63 12.51
CA ASN A 141 9.90 -21.14 11.73
C ASN A 141 9.79 -20.86 10.21
N GLN A 142 9.03 -19.83 9.83
CA GLN A 142 8.91 -19.38 8.45
C GLN A 142 9.97 -18.31 8.16
N SER A 143 10.56 -18.40 6.97
CA SER A 143 11.52 -17.41 6.47
C SER A 143 10.84 -16.06 6.27
N LEU A 144 11.48 -15.02 6.81
CA LEU A 144 11.05 -13.64 6.62
C LEU A 144 11.43 -13.20 5.20
N PRO A 145 10.48 -12.70 4.40
CA PRO A 145 10.79 -12.24 3.06
C PRO A 145 11.69 -11.00 3.12
N PHE A 146 12.66 -10.92 2.21
CA PHE A 146 13.60 -9.80 2.06
C PHE A 146 14.56 -9.60 3.25
N THR A 147 14.88 -10.68 3.96
CA THR A 147 15.88 -10.70 5.04
C THR A 147 16.92 -11.78 4.81
N ASN A 148 17.21 -12.10 3.55
CA ASN A 148 18.34 -12.95 3.20
C ASN A 148 19.57 -12.07 3.07
N GLY A 149 20.73 -12.61 3.42
CA GLY A 149 21.95 -11.84 3.38
C GLY A 149 23.22 -12.66 3.29
N ILE A 150 24.30 -11.94 3.03
CA ILE A 150 25.66 -12.46 3.03
C ILE A 150 26.51 -11.54 3.90
N SER A 151 27.20 -12.12 4.86
CA SER A 151 28.17 -11.41 5.69
C SER A 151 29.59 -11.81 5.31
N VAL A 152 30.46 -10.82 5.16
CA VAL A 152 31.90 -11.00 4.91
C VAL A 152 32.66 -10.48 6.11
N TYR A 153 33.47 -11.34 6.72
CA TYR A 153 34.27 -11.01 7.89
C TYR A 153 35.77 -11.10 7.57
N GLN A 154 36.52 -10.10 8.00
CA GLN A 154 37.96 -10.17 8.14
C GLN A 154 38.30 -10.42 9.60
N MET A 155 39.19 -11.37 9.87
CA MET A 155 39.47 -11.89 11.21
C MET A 155 40.97 -11.90 11.51
N ASP A 156 41.32 -11.64 12.77
CA ASP A 156 42.64 -11.89 13.32
C ASP A 156 42.66 -13.31 13.91
N ALA A 157 43.25 -14.25 13.16
CA ALA A 157 43.33 -15.65 13.55
C ALA A 157 44.07 -15.89 14.88
N LYS A 158 45.00 -15.00 15.28
CA LYS A 158 45.75 -15.15 16.52
C LYS A 158 44.93 -14.71 17.73
N LYS A 159 44.17 -13.62 17.57
CA LYS A 159 43.32 -13.06 18.64
C LYS A 159 41.92 -13.66 18.67
N GLN A 160 41.54 -14.41 17.64
CA GLN A 160 40.19 -14.96 17.44
C GLN A 160 39.12 -13.85 17.46
N GLN A 161 39.38 -12.75 16.74
CA GLN A 161 38.50 -11.58 16.71
C GLN A 161 38.20 -11.14 15.28
N ILE A 162 36.99 -10.64 15.06
CA ILE A 162 36.56 -9.96 13.83
C ILE A 162 37.11 -8.53 13.86
N VAL A 163 37.82 -8.16 12.80
CA VAL A 163 38.47 -6.85 12.62
C VAL A 163 37.68 -5.96 11.66
N SER A 164 36.93 -6.56 10.74
CA SER A 164 35.99 -5.86 9.86
C SER A 164 34.84 -6.79 9.49
N GLY A 165 33.64 -6.23 9.42
CA GLY A 165 32.42 -6.92 8.97
C GLY A 165 31.74 -6.12 7.87
N LEU A 166 31.17 -6.82 6.90
CA LEU A 166 30.35 -6.25 5.83
C LEU A 166 29.13 -7.13 5.62
N ASP A 167 27.95 -6.59 5.87
CA ASP A 167 26.67 -7.27 5.71
C ASP A 167 25.93 -6.76 4.47
N PHE A 168 25.71 -7.65 3.52
CA PHE A 168 24.82 -7.44 2.39
C PHE A 168 23.46 -8.03 2.70
N VAL A 169 22.45 -7.18 2.83
CA VAL A 169 21.05 -7.61 3.00
C VAL A 169 20.32 -7.39 1.68
N ASP A 170 19.46 -8.32 1.30
CA ASP A 170 18.59 -8.17 0.13
C ASP A 170 17.79 -6.86 0.24
N SER A 171 18.16 -5.86 -0.56
CA SER A 171 17.44 -4.59 -0.59
C SER A 171 16.04 -4.79 -1.21
N GLN A 172 15.03 -4.10 -0.66
CA GLN A 172 13.78 -3.95 -1.39
C GLN A 172 14.08 -3.23 -2.70
N PRO A 173 13.67 -3.76 -3.87
CA PRO A 173 13.64 -2.93 -5.05
C PRO A 173 12.69 -1.78 -4.75
N PHE A 174 13.22 -0.55 -4.68
CA PHE A 174 12.39 0.64 -4.80
C PHE A 174 11.57 0.46 -6.07
N LYS A 175 10.27 0.21 -5.92
CA LYS A 175 9.36 0.12 -7.06
C LYS A 175 9.34 1.52 -7.68
N SER A 176 10.19 1.75 -8.67
CA SER A 176 10.13 2.94 -9.49
C SER A 176 8.69 3.05 -9.99
N VAL A 177 8.06 4.21 -9.84
CA VAL A 177 6.72 4.46 -10.38
C VAL A 177 6.77 4.14 -11.87
N ALA A 178 6.13 3.04 -12.24
CA ALA A 178 6.49 2.33 -13.44
C ALA A 178 5.68 2.89 -14.62
N PHE A 179 6.06 4.07 -15.12
CA PHE A 179 5.41 4.72 -16.26
C PHE A 179 5.43 3.90 -17.56
N HIS A 180 6.14 2.77 -17.60
CA HIS A 180 6.06 1.82 -18.71
C HIS A 180 4.63 1.32 -19.00
N SER A 181 3.74 1.29 -18.00
CA SER A 181 2.32 0.95 -18.18
C SER A 181 1.55 2.02 -18.96
N PHE A 182 1.98 3.28 -18.90
CA PHE A 182 1.34 4.40 -19.61
C PHE A 182 1.58 4.34 -21.11
N ALA A 183 2.72 3.79 -21.54
CA ALA A 183 3.00 3.55 -22.95
C ALA A 183 2.09 2.45 -23.54
N LYS A 184 1.74 1.44 -22.74
CA LYS A 184 0.83 0.35 -23.15
C LYS A 184 -0.64 0.77 -23.10
N GLU A 185 -1.00 1.62 -22.15
CA GLU A 185 -2.38 2.07 -21.91
C GLU A 185 -2.46 3.60 -21.85
N PRO A 186 -2.53 4.30 -23.00
CA PRO A 186 -2.46 5.77 -23.04
C PRO A 186 -3.61 6.45 -22.30
N GLN A 187 -4.76 5.79 -22.16
CA GLN A 187 -5.89 6.19 -21.32
C GLN A 187 -5.54 6.51 -19.85
N ARG A 188 -4.41 6.00 -19.31
CA ARG A 188 -3.92 6.32 -17.96
C ARG A 188 -3.47 7.77 -17.81
N TRP A 189 -3.13 8.44 -18.91
CA TRP A 189 -2.80 9.86 -18.92
C TRP A 189 -3.96 10.75 -18.50
N VAL A 190 -5.21 10.32 -18.70
CA VAL A 190 -6.39 11.11 -18.33
C VAL A 190 -6.48 11.36 -16.82
N PRO A 191 -6.61 10.33 -15.96
CA PRO A 191 -6.63 10.53 -14.50
C PRO A 191 -5.30 11.07 -13.96
N PHE A 192 -4.16 10.75 -14.58
CA PHE A 192 -2.87 11.29 -14.16
C PHE A 192 -2.76 12.80 -14.40
N THR A 193 -3.13 13.27 -15.58
CA THR A 193 -3.13 14.70 -15.89
C THR A 193 -4.15 15.43 -15.03
N ALA A 194 -5.35 14.85 -14.85
CA ALA A 194 -6.35 15.38 -13.93
C ALA A 194 -5.82 15.46 -12.50
N TRP A 195 -5.02 14.49 -12.04
CA TRP A 195 -4.41 14.52 -10.71
C TRP A 195 -3.41 15.67 -10.55
N ILE A 196 -2.50 15.85 -11.52
CA ILE A 196 -1.54 16.96 -11.49
C ILE A 196 -2.27 18.30 -11.51
N LEU A 197 -3.28 18.45 -12.38
CA LEU A 197 -4.10 19.64 -12.44
C LEU A 197 -4.87 19.87 -11.14
N TYR A 198 -5.45 18.82 -10.54
CA TYR A 198 -6.14 18.89 -9.27
C TYR A 198 -5.20 19.36 -8.15
N LEU A 199 -4.01 18.75 -8.04
CA LEU A 199 -3.03 19.14 -7.03
C LEU A 199 -2.61 20.61 -7.20
N TYR A 200 -2.38 21.03 -8.44
CA TYR A 200 -2.05 22.40 -8.74
C TYR A 200 -3.20 23.36 -8.38
N VAL A 201 -4.41 23.11 -8.87
CA VAL A 201 -5.57 23.99 -8.64
C VAL A 201 -5.93 24.07 -7.17
N VAL A 202 -6.09 22.93 -6.49
CA VAL A 202 -6.58 22.89 -5.11
C VAL A 202 -5.52 23.34 -4.11
N PHE A 203 -4.28 22.87 -4.22
CA PHE A 203 -3.27 23.13 -3.18
C PHE A 203 -2.33 24.31 -3.49
N LEU A 204 -1.97 24.53 -4.76
CA LEU A 204 -0.86 25.41 -5.11
C LEU A 204 -1.26 26.71 -5.82
N SER A 205 -2.39 26.72 -6.52
CA SER A 205 -2.77 27.86 -7.36
C SER A 205 -3.22 29.04 -6.54
N ASP A 206 -2.82 30.24 -6.95
CA ASP A 206 -3.34 31.50 -6.43
C ASP A 206 -4.36 32.06 -7.43
N GLY A 207 -5.59 32.30 -6.97
CA GLY A 207 -6.63 32.97 -7.75
C GLY A 207 -7.51 32.10 -8.67
N ILE A 208 -7.24 30.79 -8.83
CA ILE A 208 -8.17 29.89 -9.53
C ILE A 208 -9.27 29.41 -8.58
N LEU A 209 -8.88 28.88 -7.42
CA LEU A 209 -9.81 28.59 -6.33
C LEU A 209 -9.82 29.77 -5.36
N PRO A 210 -10.98 30.18 -4.83
CA PRO A 210 -11.02 31.21 -3.80
C PRO A 210 -10.27 30.80 -2.53
N GLY A 211 -9.80 31.80 -1.77
CA GLY A 211 -9.02 31.59 -0.54
C GLY A 211 -7.52 31.36 -0.76
N ALA A 212 -6.74 31.48 0.32
CA ALA A 212 -5.29 31.33 0.30
C ALA A 212 -4.87 29.89 -0.03
N ASN A 213 -3.73 29.73 -0.72
CA ASN A 213 -3.20 28.41 -1.07
C ASN A 213 -2.80 27.59 0.17
N ALA A 214 -2.63 26.28 0.01
CA ALA A 214 -2.37 25.37 1.13
C ALA A 214 -1.02 25.63 1.82
N LEU A 215 -0.08 26.31 1.14
CA LEU A 215 1.23 26.68 1.70
C LEU A 215 1.14 27.88 2.64
N ALA A 216 0.05 28.65 2.61
CA ALA A 216 -0.18 29.76 3.53
C ALA A 216 -0.47 29.30 4.97
N LEU A 217 -0.81 28.02 5.18
CA LEU A 217 -1.03 27.39 6.50
C LEU A 217 -1.91 28.21 7.45
N GLU A 218 -2.97 28.82 6.93
CA GLU A 218 -3.85 29.67 7.74
C GLU A 218 -4.53 28.88 8.87
N GLN A 219 -4.53 29.45 10.08
CA GLN A 219 -5.14 28.83 11.26
C GLN A 219 -6.64 28.57 11.08
N ARG A 220 -7.35 29.50 10.42
CA ARG A 220 -8.77 29.38 10.11
C ARG A 220 -9.10 28.11 9.33
N THR A 221 -8.28 27.79 8.32
CA THR A 221 -8.42 26.58 7.50
C THR A 221 -8.31 25.32 8.34
N TRP A 222 -7.37 25.27 9.28
CA TRP A 222 -7.21 24.13 10.19
C TRP A 222 -8.37 23.99 11.19
N GLU A 223 -8.88 25.10 11.70
CA GLU A 223 -10.04 25.10 12.59
C GLU A 223 -11.29 24.61 11.87
N GLU A 224 -11.47 25.01 10.61
CA GLU A 224 -12.56 24.56 9.74
C GLU A 224 -12.46 23.06 9.44
N VAL A 225 -11.30 22.57 8.98
CA VAL A 225 -11.08 21.14 8.70
C VAL A 225 -11.33 20.31 9.96
N ARG A 226 -10.79 20.74 11.11
CA ARG A 226 -11.04 20.09 12.39
C ARG A 226 -12.53 20.12 12.74
N GLY A 227 -13.20 21.24 12.52
CA GLY A 227 -14.60 21.41 12.87
C GLY A 227 -15.53 20.53 12.06
N LEU A 228 -15.33 20.48 10.74
CA LEU A 228 -16.03 19.57 9.85
C LEU A 228 -15.78 18.11 10.21
N SER A 229 -14.53 17.77 10.54
CA SER A 229 -14.14 16.42 10.96
C SER A 229 -14.82 15.99 12.27
N LEU A 230 -14.98 16.91 13.23
CA LEU A 230 -15.70 16.64 14.48
C LEU A 230 -17.21 16.43 14.24
N ASN A 231 -17.76 17.03 13.19
CA ASN A 231 -19.16 16.89 12.77
C ASN A 231 -19.36 15.80 11.69
N PHE A 232 -18.40 14.87 11.57
CA PHE A 232 -18.47 13.74 10.65
C PHE A 232 -19.76 12.92 10.83
N ALA A 233 -20.38 12.60 9.70
CA ALA A 233 -21.68 11.92 9.57
C ALA A 233 -22.80 12.53 10.43
N PHE A 234 -22.69 13.81 10.79
CA PHE A 234 -23.59 14.53 11.70
C PHE A 234 -23.74 13.92 13.10
N VAL A 235 -22.86 13.01 13.50
CA VAL A 235 -22.99 12.29 14.78
C VAL A 235 -22.94 13.25 15.96
N SER A 236 -21.91 14.09 16.03
CA SER A 236 -21.75 15.02 17.15
C SER A 236 -22.79 16.14 17.22
N PRO A 237 -23.20 16.81 16.10
CA PRO A 237 -24.24 17.85 16.20
C PRO A 237 -25.62 17.25 16.50
N MET A 238 -25.96 16.05 16.02
CA MET A 238 -27.23 15.41 16.35
C MET A 238 -27.32 14.96 17.82
N LEU A 239 -26.21 14.48 18.37
CA LEU A 239 -26.11 14.09 19.78
C LEU A 239 -25.86 15.27 20.72
N HIS A 240 -25.76 16.49 20.20
CA HIS A 240 -25.48 17.70 20.97
C HIS A 240 -24.24 17.58 21.87
N LEU A 241 -23.17 16.97 21.33
CA LEU A 241 -21.95 16.73 22.10
C LEU A 241 -21.25 18.06 22.43
N PRO A 242 -20.62 18.19 23.61
CA PRO A 242 -20.05 19.46 24.09
C PRO A 242 -18.86 19.95 23.25
N PHE A 243 -18.28 19.08 22.43
CA PHE A 243 -17.18 19.39 21.53
C PHE A 243 -17.64 19.57 20.07
N SER A 244 -18.95 19.55 19.77
CA SER A 244 -19.47 19.79 18.42
C SER A 244 -19.37 21.28 18.08
N PRO A 245 -18.49 21.69 17.16
CA PRO A 245 -18.38 23.09 16.77
C PRO A 245 -19.60 23.50 15.94
N SER A 246 -19.97 24.78 16.01
CA SER A 246 -20.97 25.35 15.10
C SER A 246 -20.31 25.77 13.79
N MET A 247 -20.72 25.12 12.69
CA MET A 247 -20.23 25.38 11.34
C MET A 247 -21.41 25.75 10.44
N HIS A 248 -21.12 26.36 9.29
CA HIS A 248 -22.17 26.73 8.34
C HIS A 248 -22.94 25.47 7.87
N PRO A 249 -24.28 25.43 7.97
CA PRO A 249 -25.05 24.21 7.73
C PRO A 249 -24.93 23.68 6.29
N TYR A 250 -24.85 24.56 5.29
CA TYR A 250 -24.56 24.16 3.90
C TYR A 250 -23.15 23.57 3.73
N LEU A 251 -22.17 24.06 4.47
CA LEU A 251 -20.79 23.55 4.41
C LEU A 251 -20.72 22.16 5.05
N GLU A 252 -21.35 21.96 6.22
CA GLU A 252 -21.50 20.65 6.86
C GLU A 252 -22.23 19.65 5.95
N ALA A 253 -23.25 20.12 5.22
CA ALA A 253 -23.97 19.31 4.24
C ALA A 253 -23.12 18.92 3.04
N VAL A 254 -22.41 19.87 2.43
CA VAL A 254 -21.50 19.60 1.30
C VAL A 254 -20.43 18.60 1.71
N PHE A 255 -19.79 18.81 2.86
CA PHE A 255 -18.76 17.92 3.40
C PHE A 255 -19.28 16.50 3.65
N ASN A 256 -20.36 16.34 4.42
CA ASN A 256 -20.88 15.02 4.75
C ASN A 256 -21.52 14.30 3.54
N GLY A 257 -22.13 15.04 2.62
CA GLY A 257 -22.59 14.49 1.35
C GLY A 257 -21.42 14.01 0.49
N LEU A 258 -20.29 14.72 0.50
CA LEU A 258 -19.11 14.33 -0.26
C LEU A 258 -18.49 13.06 0.33
N LEU A 259 -18.47 12.95 1.65
CA LEU A 259 -18.05 11.73 2.35
C LEU A 259 -18.98 10.55 2.07
N ALA A 260 -20.30 10.79 2.01
CA ALA A 260 -21.24 9.76 1.57
C ALA A 260 -20.92 9.28 0.15
N TYR A 261 -20.61 10.22 -0.75
CA TYR A 261 -20.18 9.88 -2.12
C TYR A 261 -18.84 9.12 -2.13
N ALA A 262 -17.83 9.61 -1.41
CA ALA A 262 -16.55 8.91 -1.24
C ALA A 262 -16.74 7.50 -0.65
N GLY A 263 -17.69 7.34 0.28
CA GLY A 263 -18.05 6.08 0.90
C GLY A 263 -18.62 5.05 -0.09
N LEU A 264 -19.37 5.49 -1.12
CA LEU A 264 -19.85 4.58 -2.18
C LEU A 264 -18.69 3.85 -2.87
N PHE A 265 -17.52 4.46 -2.99
CA PHE A 265 -16.36 3.80 -3.59
C PHE A 265 -15.90 2.57 -2.82
N ALA A 266 -16.24 2.41 -1.52
CA ALA A 266 -16.02 1.17 -0.80
C ALA A 266 -16.73 -0.05 -1.43
N GLY A 267 -17.75 0.17 -2.26
CA GLY A 267 -18.38 -0.88 -3.06
C GLY A 267 -17.46 -1.53 -4.11
N PHE A 268 -16.26 -0.99 -4.34
CA PHE A 268 -15.26 -1.56 -5.25
C PHE A 268 -14.08 -2.23 -4.54
N LEU A 269 -14.18 -2.52 -3.24
CA LEU A 269 -13.12 -3.20 -2.44
C LEU A 269 -12.69 -4.59 -2.97
N VAL A 270 -13.41 -5.16 -3.94
CA VAL A 270 -13.07 -6.42 -4.60
C VAL A 270 -11.91 -6.26 -5.59
N GLU A 271 -11.56 -5.03 -5.98
CA GLU A 271 -10.63 -4.76 -7.07
C GLU A 271 -9.18 -5.19 -6.78
N ASP A 272 -8.72 -6.23 -7.48
CA ASP A 272 -7.30 -6.54 -7.69
C ASP A 272 -7.13 -7.26 -9.05
N ASP A 273 -5.93 -7.24 -9.60
CA ASP A 273 -5.55 -7.96 -10.83
C ASP A 273 -4.77 -9.24 -10.51
N ASP A 274 -4.17 -9.31 -9.31
CA ASP A 274 -3.55 -10.52 -8.79
C ASP A 274 -4.63 -11.45 -8.23
N SER A 275 -4.86 -12.58 -8.91
CA SER A 275 -5.84 -13.60 -8.49
C SER A 275 -5.64 -14.08 -7.04
N LYS A 276 -4.43 -13.93 -6.47
CA LYS A 276 -4.15 -14.27 -5.06
C LYS A 276 -4.54 -13.17 -4.07
N LYS A 277 -4.91 -11.98 -4.54
CA LYS A 277 -5.26 -10.79 -3.74
C LYS A 277 -6.66 -10.26 -4.01
N ILE A 278 -7.28 -10.64 -5.13
CA ILE A 278 -8.70 -10.41 -5.40
C ILE A 278 -9.53 -10.84 -4.19
N GLY A 279 -10.49 -10.00 -3.81
CA GLY A 279 -11.38 -10.27 -2.68
C GLY A 279 -10.78 -10.00 -1.29
N LYS A 280 -9.47 -9.72 -1.15
CA LYS A 280 -8.84 -9.39 0.15
C LYS A 280 -8.98 -7.93 0.57
N GLY A 281 -9.31 -7.02 -0.35
CA GLY A 281 -9.49 -5.59 -0.08
C GLY A 281 -8.22 -4.81 0.28
N LEU A 282 -7.05 -5.47 0.27
CA LEU A 282 -5.78 -4.90 0.75
C LEU A 282 -5.18 -3.84 -0.18
N ALA A 283 -5.44 -3.91 -1.49
CA ALA A 283 -4.91 -2.95 -2.46
C ALA A 283 -5.73 -1.64 -2.51
N TYR A 284 -7.06 -1.74 -2.43
CA TYR A 284 -7.96 -0.60 -2.57
C TYR A 284 -8.48 -0.04 -1.23
N GLY A 285 -8.48 -0.83 -0.16
CA GLY A 285 -8.92 -0.41 1.18
C GLY A 285 -8.24 0.87 1.68
N PRO A 286 -6.90 0.96 1.67
CA PRO A 286 -6.20 2.19 2.07
C PRO A 286 -6.57 3.41 1.22
N ILE A 287 -6.90 3.20 -0.06
CA ILE A 287 -7.33 4.28 -0.96
C ILE A 287 -8.70 4.79 -0.56
N VAL A 288 -9.67 3.89 -0.32
CA VAL A 288 -11.02 4.28 0.13
C VAL A 288 -10.99 5.01 1.46
N VAL A 289 -10.14 4.56 2.40
CA VAL A 289 -9.90 5.26 3.67
C VAL A 289 -9.28 6.64 3.41
N GLY A 290 -8.24 6.72 2.56
CA GLY A 290 -7.63 7.99 2.17
C GLY A 290 -8.62 8.96 1.50
N MET A 291 -9.57 8.44 0.72
CA MET A 291 -10.64 9.23 0.09
C MET A 291 -11.59 9.86 1.12
N GLN A 292 -11.70 9.33 2.34
CA GLN A 292 -12.48 9.97 3.41
C GLN A 292 -11.79 11.22 3.98
N PHE A 293 -10.49 11.41 3.75
CA PHE A 293 -9.73 12.55 4.24
C PHE A 293 -9.34 13.53 3.12
N LEU A 294 -8.83 13.01 2.01
CA LEU A 294 -8.31 13.80 0.88
C LEU A 294 -8.90 13.35 -0.47
N THR A 295 -10.06 12.69 -0.46
CA THR A 295 -10.97 12.56 -1.62
C THR A 295 -10.24 12.28 -2.95
N SER A 296 -10.22 13.25 -3.87
CA SER A 296 -9.66 13.09 -5.22
C SER A 296 -8.14 12.98 -5.24
N ALA A 297 -7.45 13.43 -4.19
CA ALA A 297 -6.00 13.25 -4.05
C ALA A 297 -5.61 11.78 -3.98
N PHE A 298 -6.51 10.91 -3.50
CA PHE A 298 -6.32 9.45 -3.48
C PHE A 298 -6.98 8.74 -4.67
N LEU A 299 -8.16 9.18 -5.12
CA LEU A 299 -8.87 8.53 -6.23
C LEU A 299 -8.10 8.60 -7.55
N LEU A 300 -7.67 9.79 -7.97
CA LEU A 300 -7.05 10.00 -9.28
C LEU A 300 -5.72 9.26 -9.48
N PRO A 301 -4.75 9.28 -8.55
CA PRO A 301 -3.52 8.51 -8.72
C PRO A 301 -3.82 7.01 -8.68
N TYR A 302 -4.79 6.57 -7.87
CA TYR A 302 -5.23 5.18 -7.92
C TYR A 302 -5.73 4.80 -9.33
N LEU A 303 -6.60 5.60 -9.94
CA LEU A 303 -7.10 5.33 -11.31
C LEU A 303 -5.98 5.35 -12.37
N ALA A 304 -4.95 6.17 -12.18
CA ALA A 304 -3.81 6.24 -13.09
C ALA A 304 -2.90 5.00 -12.99
N PHE A 305 -2.63 4.53 -11.77
CA PHE A 305 -1.62 3.51 -11.50
C PHE A 305 -2.17 2.10 -11.24
N ARG A 306 -3.49 1.93 -11.00
CA ARG A 306 -4.10 0.61 -10.75
C ARG A 306 -3.97 -0.33 -11.95
N SER A 307 -3.82 -1.62 -11.69
CA SER A 307 -3.98 -2.63 -12.75
C SER A 307 -5.45 -2.70 -13.18
N ARG A 308 -5.70 -2.95 -14.47
CA ARG A 308 -7.07 -3.11 -14.99
C ARG A 308 -7.35 -4.60 -15.20
N PRO A 309 -8.57 -5.08 -14.93
CA PRO A 309 -8.92 -6.47 -15.21
C PRO A 309 -8.70 -6.76 -16.70
N THR A 310 -7.86 -7.75 -16.99
CA THR A 310 -7.77 -8.29 -18.35
C THR A 310 -8.98 -9.20 -18.57
N ALA A 311 -9.69 -9.05 -19.70
CA ALA A 311 -10.95 -9.77 -20.03
C ALA A 311 -10.83 -11.31 -20.08
N THR A 312 -9.65 -11.86 -19.79
CA THR A 312 -9.33 -13.29 -19.80
C THR A 312 -8.99 -13.78 -18.39
N GLN A 313 -9.85 -13.53 -17.41
CA GLN A 313 -9.75 -14.29 -16.16
C GLN A 313 -10.52 -15.59 -16.32
N ASP A 314 -9.79 -16.70 -16.14
CA ASP A 314 -10.36 -18.01 -15.85
C ASP A 314 -11.44 -17.85 -14.77
N ASN A 315 -12.55 -18.55 -14.96
CA ASN A 315 -13.69 -18.60 -14.03
C ASN A 315 -13.35 -19.28 -12.69
N THR A 316 -12.09 -19.21 -12.23
CA THR A 316 -11.68 -19.77 -10.95
C THR A 316 -12.32 -18.96 -9.83
N PRO A 317 -13.21 -19.57 -9.02
CA PRO A 317 -13.85 -18.84 -7.94
C PRO A 317 -12.82 -18.46 -6.86
N PHE A 318 -12.99 -17.29 -6.25
CA PHE A 318 -12.13 -16.80 -5.17
C PHE A 318 -12.92 -16.56 -3.88
N GLU A 319 -12.23 -16.60 -2.74
CA GLU A 319 -12.81 -16.28 -1.42
C GLU A 319 -12.71 -14.79 -1.12
N LEU A 320 -13.80 -14.20 -0.61
CA LEU A 320 -13.80 -12.81 -0.13
C LEU A 320 -13.44 -12.72 1.35
N SER A 321 -12.60 -11.75 1.69
CA SER A 321 -12.40 -11.30 3.06
C SER A 321 -13.72 -10.81 3.68
N PHE A 322 -13.85 -10.95 5.00
CA PHE A 322 -15.00 -10.48 5.77
C PHE A 322 -15.37 -9.03 5.43
N PHE A 323 -14.40 -8.12 5.40
CA PHE A 323 -14.64 -6.69 5.12
C PHE A 323 -15.11 -6.47 3.68
N THR A 324 -14.54 -7.20 2.72
CA THR A 324 -14.93 -7.11 1.32
C THR A 324 -16.35 -7.65 1.10
N LYS A 325 -16.75 -8.69 1.82
CA LYS A 325 -18.13 -9.21 1.78
C LYS A 325 -19.11 -8.26 2.48
N ALA A 326 -18.73 -7.73 3.64
CA ALA A 326 -19.59 -6.90 4.50
C ALA A 326 -19.84 -5.48 3.96
N ILE A 327 -18.91 -4.93 3.17
CA ILE A 327 -19.02 -3.58 2.61
C ILE A 327 -18.97 -3.63 1.08
N GLY A 328 -17.97 -4.32 0.54
CA GLY A 328 -17.74 -4.43 -0.90
C GLY A 328 -18.87 -5.12 -1.66
N GLU A 329 -19.47 -6.21 -1.16
CA GLU A 329 -20.63 -6.89 -1.80
C GLU A 329 -21.99 -6.54 -1.18
N ALA A 330 -22.01 -5.73 -0.12
CA ALA A 330 -23.22 -5.43 0.61
C ALA A 330 -24.13 -4.45 -0.14
N LYS A 331 -25.28 -4.93 -0.63
CA LYS A 331 -26.29 -4.10 -1.30
C LYS A 331 -26.86 -2.98 -0.41
N TRP A 332 -26.90 -3.21 0.91
CA TRP A 332 -27.34 -2.22 1.89
C TRP A 332 -26.39 -1.01 1.97
N TRP A 333 -25.13 -1.14 1.55
CA TRP A 333 -24.16 -0.06 1.60
C TRP A 333 -24.57 1.12 0.72
N GLY A 334 -25.03 0.86 -0.52
CA GLY A 334 -25.56 1.89 -1.41
C GLY A 334 -26.77 2.62 -0.82
N ILE A 335 -27.64 1.89 -0.11
CA ILE A 335 -28.80 2.44 0.59
C ILE A 335 -28.35 3.31 1.77
N ALA A 336 -27.40 2.83 2.57
CA ALA A 336 -26.88 3.56 3.74
C ALA A 336 -26.24 4.89 3.34
N MET A 337 -25.39 4.90 2.31
CA MET A 337 -24.78 6.13 1.79
C MET A 337 -25.83 7.08 1.19
N THR A 338 -26.86 6.55 0.51
CA THR A 338 -27.99 7.37 0.03
C THR A 338 -28.74 8.02 1.20
N GLY A 339 -28.95 7.29 2.30
CA GLY A 339 -29.54 7.83 3.53
C GLY A 339 -28.70 8.96 4.13
N LEU A 340 -27.37 8.77 4.21
CA LEU A 340 -26.46 9.81 4.70
C LEU A 340 -26.44 11.06 3.82
N PHE A 341 -26.48 10.88 2.50
CA PHE A 341 -26.57 12.00 1.55
C PHE A 341 -27.92 12.73 1.66
N GLY A 342 -29.03 11.99 1.78
CA GLY A 342 -30.35 12.58 2.04
C GLY A 342 -30.39 13.34 3.38
N MET A 343 -29.73 12.83 4.41
CA MET A 343 -29.55 13.52 5.68
C MET A 343 -28.76 14.81 5.51
N ALA A 344 -27.70 14.81 4.68
CA ALA A 344 -26.95 16.02 4.37
C ALA A 344 -27.82 17.09 3.68
N LEU A 345 -28.67 16.70 2.72
CA LEU A 345 -29.63 17.62 2.10
C LEU A 345 -30.64 18.16 3.12
N GLY A 346 -31.15 17.30 4.00
CA GLY A 346 -32.00 17.72 5.12
C GLY A 346 -31.29 18.69 6.07
N TRP A 347 -30.01 18.45 6.36
CA TRP A 347 -29.20 19.31 7.22
C TRP A 347 -28.93 20.68 6.59
N ALA A 348 -28.71 20.76 5.28
CA ALA A 348 -28.61 22.05 4.59
C ALA A 348 -29.88 22.89 4.82
N MET A 349 -31.06 22.27 4.72
CA MET A 349 -32.35 22.94 4.85
C MET A 349 -32.72 23.28 6.29
N PHE A 350 -32.57 22.35 7.22
CA PHE A 350 -33.11 22.47 8.59
C PHE A 350 -32.05 22.53 9.68
N GLY A 351 -30.79 22.21 9.37
CA GLY A 351 -29.68 22.24 10.30
C GLY A 351 -29.46 23.66 10.83
N ARG A 352 -29.40 23.78 12.15
CA ARG A 352 -29.12 25.04 12.86
C ARG A 352 -30.08 26.18 12.51
N ILE A 353 -31.35 25.86 12.25
CA ILE A 353 -32.39 26.86 11.89
C ILE A 353 -32.58 27.94 12.96
N ASN A 354 -32.23 27.65 14.22
CA ASN A 354 -32.31 28.61 15.32
C ASN A 354 -31.13 29.60 15.37
N GLU A 355 -30.07 29.39 14.56
CA GLU A 355 -28.88 30.22 14.55
C GLU A 355 -28.99 31.32 13.48
N VAL A 356 -29.47 32.49 13.90
CA VAL A 356 -29.75 33.66 13.03
C VAL A 356 -28.52 34.14 12.24
N GLN A 357 -27.31 33.87 12.73
CA GLN A 357 -26.04 34.25 12.11
C GLN A 357 -25.81 33.69 10.70
N TYR A 358 -26.51 32.62 10.33
CA TYR A 358 -26.41 32.03 9.00
C TYR A 358 -27.49 32.53 8.03
N GLY A 359 -28.46 33.33 8.49
CA GLY A 359 -29.61 33.77 7.70
C GLY A 359 -30.93 33.22 8.23
N VAL A 360 -32.00 34.01 8.09
CA VAL A 360 -33.34 33.70 8.65
C VAL A 360 -34.16 32.84 7.69
N ASP A 361 -33.93 32.99 6.38
CA ASP A 361 -34.63 32.31 5.31
C ASP A 361 -33.65 31.49 4.44
N VAL A 362 -34.19 30.59 3.62
CA VAL A 362 -33.38 29.69 2.78
C VAL A 362 -32.51 30.49 1.80
N ALA A 363 -33.02 31.60 1.25
CA ALA A 363 -32.28 32.39 0.27
C ALA A 363 -31.12 33.14 0.92
N SER A 364 -31.31 33.77 2.09
CA SER A 364 -30.19 34.40 2.81
C SER A 364 -29.13 33.38 3.24
N ARG A 365 -29.53 32.18 3.68
CA ARG A 365 -28.60 31.09 4.04
C ARG A 365 -27.82 30.55 2.84
N TYR A 366 -28.44 30.51 1.67
CA TYR A 366 -27.73 30.16 0.45
C TYR A 366 -26.76 31.29 0.03
N GLN A 367 -27.16 32.55 0.15
CA GLN A 367 -26.30 33.67 -0.18
C GLN A 367 -25.07 33.73 0.75
N SER A 368 -25.23 33.56 2.06
CA SER A 368 -24.12 33.50 3.00
C SER A 368 -23.17 32.34 2.71
N PHE A 369 -23.68 31.22 2.19
CA PHE A 369 -22.86 30.11 1.74
C PHE A 369 -22.04 30.46 0.50
N ILE A 370 -22.62 31.13 -0.49
CA ILE A 370 -21.88 31.61 -1.67
C ILE A 370 -20.80 32.62 -1.27
N ASP A 371 -21.13 33.55 -0.36
CA ASP A 371 -20.18 34.51 0.16
C ASP A 371 -19.03 33.80 0.89
N LEU A 372 -19.33 32.76 1.67
CA LEU A 372 -18.32 31.91 2.32
C LEU A 372 -17.41 31.22 1.31
N LEU A 373 -17.96 30.57 0.28
CA LEU A 373 -17.17 29.90 -0.76
C LEU A 373 -16.27 30.87 -1.55
N SER A 374 -16.66 32.14 -1.66
CA SER A 374 -15.85 33.16 -2.36
C SER A 374 -14.56 33.55 -1.63
N ILE A 375 -14.42 33.17 -0.37
CA ILE A 375 -13.22 33.43 0.45
C ILE A 375 -12.57 32.16 0.98
N ASP A 376 -13.29 31.03 0.95
CA ASP A 376 -12.86 29.78 1.54
C ASP A 376 -12.46 28.74 0.48
N ARG A 377 -11.23 28.26 0.63
CA ARG A 377 -10.62 27.23 -0.21
C ARG A 377 -11.12 25.84 0.11
N VAL A 378 -11.36 25.53 1.40
CA VAL A 378 -11.70 24.17 1.85
C VAL A 378 -13.07 23.77 1.31
N GLY A 379 -14.09 24.58 1.57
CA GLY A 379 -15.42 24.44 1.02
C GLY A 379 -15.45 24.41 -0.51
N SER A 380 -14.69 25.29 -1.16
CA SER A 380 -14.58 25.29 -2.62
C SER A 380 -13.96 24.01 -3.18
N SER A 381 -12.98 23.44 -2.48
CA SER A 381 -12.31 22.19 -2.88
C SER A 381 -13.27 21.00 -2.87
N PHE A 382 -14.23 20.95 -1.94
CA PHE A 382 -15.24 19.91 -1.90
C PHE A 382 -16.12 19.89 -3.16
N LEU A 383 -16.44 21.06 -3.72
CA LEU A 383 -17.21 21.16 -4.96
C LEU A 383 -16.41 20.62 -6.15
N VAL A 384 -15.10 20.85 -6.18
CA VAL A 384 -14.19 20.27 -7.19
C VAL A 384 -14.20 18.74 -7.07
N ASP A 385 -14.17 18.20 -5.85
CA ASP A 385 -14.24 16.76 -5.61
C ASP A 385 -15.55 16.13 -6.09
N TYR A 386 -16.69 16.79 -5.89
CA TYR A 386 -17.97 16.32 -6.45
C TYR A 386 -17.90 16.16 -7.96
N VAL A 387 -17.30 17.14 -8.65
CA VAL A 387 -17.11 17.09 -10.11
C VAL A 387 -16.16 15.96 -10.50
N ILE A 388 -15.05 15.79 -9.78
CA ILE A 388 -14.10 14.70 -10.05
C ILE A 388 -14.75 13.33 -9.84
N PHE A 389 -15.49 13.13 -8.76
CA PHE A 389 -16.21 11.88 -8.52
C PHE A 389 -17.25 11.62 -9.62
N ALA A 390 -18.03 12.64 -9.99
CA ALA A 390 -19.00 12.54 -11.07
C ALA A 390 -18.36 12.13 -12.39
N LEU A 391 -17.21 12.73 -12.73
CA LEU A 391 -16.48 12.46 -13.96
C LEU A 391 -15.85 11.06 -13.93
N PHE A 392 -15.20 10.65 -12.84
CA PHE A 392 -14.33 9.47 -12.82
C PHE A 392 -14.96 8.20 -12.24
N GLN A 393 -16.13 8.27 -11.59
CA GLN A 393 -16.81 7.08 -11.05
C GLN A 393 -17.03 5.98 -12.11
N GLY A 394 -17.27 6.36 -13.36
CA GLY A 394 -17.54 5.42 -14.46
C GLY A 394 -16.40 4.44 -14.74
N TRP A 395 -15.16 4.82 -14.44
CA TRP A 395 -13.98 3.98 -14.68
C TRP A 395 -13.98 2.74 -13.80
N LEU A 396 -14.54 2.84 -12.60
CA LEU A 396 -14.65 1.71 -11.65
C LEU A 396 -15.90 0.90 -11.93
N VAL A 397 -17.01 1.56 -12.27
CA VAL A 397 -18.28 0.90 -12.65
C VAL A 397 -18.09 -0.02 -13.85
N GLU A 398 -17.41 0.43 -14.89
CA GLU A 398 -17.18 -0.40 -16.10
C GLU A 398 -16.35 -1.64 -15.79
N ASP A 399 -15.31 -1.50 -14.97
CA ASP A 399 -14.44 -2.62 -14.63
C ASP A 399 -15.12 -3.59 -13.65
N ASP A 400 -15.95 -3.08 -12.74
CA ASP A 400 -16.77 -3.91 -11.86
C ASP A 400 -17.85 -4.68 -12.62
N TRP A 401 -18.47 -4.05 -13.63
CA TRP A 401 -19.43 -4.72 -14.49
C TRP A 401 -18.80 -5.86 -15.29
N LYS A 402 -17.60 -5.65 -15.86
CA LYS A 402 -16.87 -6.71 -16.58
C LYS A 402 -16.57 -7.93 -15.72
N ARG A 403 -16.39 -7.77 -14.41
CA ARG A 403 -16.17 -8.87 -13.46
C ARG A 403 -17.43 -9.67 -13.16
N ARG A 404 -18.61 -9.04 -13.26
CA ARG A 404 -19.90 -9.62 -12.87
C ARG A 404 -20.71 -10.17 -14.05
N SER A 405 -20.49 -9.62 -15.25
CA SER A 405 -21.26 -9.94 -16.45
C SER A 405 -20.49 -10.86 -17.40
N SER A 406 -21.24 -11.62 -18.20
CA SER A 406 -20.66 -12.40 -19.31
C SER A 406 -20.11 -11.45 -20.39
N PRO A 407 -19.03 -11.81 -21.11
CA PRO A 407 -18.43 -10.98 -22.17
C PRO A 407 -19.41 -10.50 -23.27
N SER A 408 -20.60 -11.11 -23.38
CA SER A 408 -21.64 -10.76 -24.35
C SER A 408 -22.57 -9.61 -23.92
N GLU A 409 -22.59 -9.20 -22.65
CA GLU A 409 -23.50 -8.13 -22.15
C GLU A 409 -22.77 -6.78 -22.03
N THR A 410 -22.53 -6.15 -23.18
CA THR A 410 -21.76 -4.89 -23.28
C THR A 410 -22.59 -3.62 -23.07
N ASN A 411 -23.93 -3.68 -23.16
CA ASN A 411 -24.80 -2.50 -23.09
C ASN A 411 -25.87 -2.64 -22.00
N ASN A 412 -25.51 -2.33 -20.76
CA ASN A 412 -26.43 -2.34 -19.63
C ASN A 412 -26.85 -0.91 -19.20
N THR A 413 -28.15 -0.64 -19.15
CA THR A 413 -28.72 0.64 -18.74
C THR A 413 -28.26 1.08 -17.34
N MET A 414 -28.02 0.16 -16.41
CA MET A 414 -27.52 0.47 -15.06
C MET A 414 -26.10 1.03 -15.09
N VAL A 415 -25.22 0.50 -15.94
CA VAL A 415 -23.84 0.99 -16.09
C VAL A 415 -23.83 2.40 -16.66
N VAL A 416 -24.67 2.65 -17.68
CA VAL A 416 -24.85 3.98 -18.26
C VAL A 416 -25.39 4.95 -17.22
N PHE A 417 -26.42 4.56 -16.47
CA PHE A 417 -27.00 5.39 -15.41
C PHE A 417 -25.97 5.74 -14.33
N ALA A 418 -25.16 4.76 -13.89
CA ALA A 418 -24.10 4.98 -12.91
C ALA A 418 -22.96 5.86 -13.41
N LYS A 419 -22.69 5.84 -14.71
CA LYS A 419 -21.64 6.68 -15.32
C LYS A 419 -22.06 8.14 -15.44
N TYR A 420 -23.33 8.41 -15.77
CA TYR A 420 -23.78 9.75 -16.13
C TYR A 420 -24.66 10.45 -15.09
N VAL A 421 -25.18 9.72 -14.09
CA VAL A 421 -25.96 10.31 -12.99
C VAL A 421 -25.12 10.29 -11.72
N PRO A 422 -24.51 11.43 -11.32
CA PRO A 422 -23.66 11.52 -10.14
C PRO A 422 -24.37 11.08 -8.88
N PHE A 423 -23.64 10.42 -7.99
CA PHE A 423 -24.08 9.89 -6.71
C PHE A 423 -25.22 8.84 -6.81
N LEU A 424 -26.42 9.24 -7.25
CA LEU A 424 -27.60 8.39 -7.33
C LEU A 424 -27.43 7.23 -8.32
N GLY A 425 -26.76 7.47 -9.44
CA GLY A 425 -26.45 6.42 -10.40
C GLY A 425 -25.55 5.36 -9.80
N LEU A 426 -24.46 5.79 -9.16
CA LEU A 426 -23.52 4.89 -8.49
C LEU A 426 -24.17 4.15 -7.32
N ALA A 427 -24.92 4.84 -6.47
CA ALA A 427 -25.63 4.22 -5.35
C ALA A 427 -26.62 3.15 -5.83
N SER A 428 -27.41 3.48 -6.87
CA SER A 428 -28.34 2.53 -7.48
C SER A 428 -27.61 1.32 -8.06
N TYR A 429 -26.49 1.54 -8.75
CA TYR A 429 -25.67 0.45 -9.27
C TYR A 429 -25.17 -0.47 -8.16
N LEU A 430 -24.62 0.06 -7.07
CA LEU A 430 -24.11 -0.76 -5.96
C LEU A 430 -25.22 -1.54 -5.25
N THR A 431 -26.44 -1.00 -5.21
CA THR A 431 -27.60 -1.67 -4.61
C THR A 431 -28.18 -2.75 -5.52
N PHE A 432 -28.21 -2.54 -6.83
CA PHE A 432 -28.90 -3.42 -7.79
C PHE A 432 -27.99 -4.28 -8.67
N ARG A 433 -26.67 -4.11 -8.61
CA ARG A 433 -25.73 -4.92 -9.40
C ARG A 433 -25.83 -6.42 -9.04
N PRO A 434 -25.52 -7.31 -9.99
CA PRO A 434 -25.40 -8.74 -9.74
C PRO A 434 -24.31 -9.05 -8.70
N ASN A 435 -24.45 -10.15 -7.98
CA ASN A 435 -23.40 -10.65 -7.09
C ASN A 435 -22.21 -11.16 -7.91
N LEU A 436 -21.02 -11.18 -7.31
CA LEU A 436 -19.87 -11.87 -7.88
C LEU A 436 -20.06 -13.38 -7.79
N ARG A 437 -19.60 -14.10 -8.82
CA ARG A 437 -19.50 -15.56 -8.77
C ARG A 437 -18.38 -15.97 -7.82
N THR A 438 -18.77 -16.41 -6.63
CA THR A 438 -17.85 -16.88 -5.59
C THR A 438 -17.82 -18.41 -5.55
N PHE A 439 -16.83 -18.98 -4.83
CA PHE A 439 -16.70 -20.43 -4.68
C PHE A 439 -17.96 -21.07 -4.09
N ASP A 440 -18.60 -20.40 -3.12
CA ASP A 440 -19.80 -20.88 -2.44
C ASP A 440 -21.00 -20.98 -3.39
N GLU A 441 -21.18 -20.00 -4.28
CA GLU A 441 -22.29 -20.00 -5.26
C GLU A 441 -22.05 -21.02 -6.37
N ASP A 442 -20.81 -21.18 -6.85
CA ASP A 442 -20.48 -22.17 -7.90
C ASP A 442 -20.57 -23.62 -7.37
N LEU A 443 -20.30 -23.83 -6.07
CA LEU A 443 -20.50 -25.12 -5.40
C LEU A 443 -22.00 -25.42 -5.21
N ALA A 444 -22.81 -24.43 -4.82
CA ALA A 444 -24.26 -24.58 -4.68
C ALA A 444 -24.94 -24.89 -6.03
N ASP A 445 -24.59 -24.18 -7.09
CA ASP A 445 -25.11 -24.41 -8.45
C ASP A 445 -24.72 -25.79 -9.01
N LYS A 446 -23.55 -26.31 -8.63
CA LYS A 446 -23.13 -27.66 -8.98
C LYS A 446 -23.88 -28.71 -8.18
N LEU A 447 -24.11 -28.49 -6.89
CA LEU A 447 -24.86 -29.40 -6.02
C LEU A 447 -26.35 -29.48 -6.40
N ASP A 448 -26.96 -28.39 -6.89
CA ASP A 448 -28.36 -28.39 -7.36
C ASP A 448 -28.55 -29.09 -8.72
N LYS A 449 -27.46 -29.34 -9.46
CA LYS A 449 -27.48 -30.06 -10.76
C LYS A 449 -27.28 -31.57 -10.63
N TYR A 450 -26.98 -32.07 -9.44
CA TYR A 450 -26.88 -33.50 -9.10
C TYR A 450 -27.98 -33.89 -8.13
#